data_AF-A0A3N2NBN5-F1
#
_entry.id   AF-A0A3N2NBN5-F1
#
_cell.length_a   1.000
_cell.length_b   1.000
_cell.length_c   1.000
_cell.angle_alpha   90.00
_cell.angle_beta   90.00
_cell.angle_gamma   90.00
#
_symmetry.space_group_name_H-M   'P 1'
#
loop_
_entity.id
_entity.type
_entity.pdbx_description
1 polymer ?
#
loop_
_entity_poly.entity_id
_entity_poly.type
_entity_poly.pdbx_seq_one_letter_code
_entity_poly.pdbx_strand_id
1 'polypeptide(L)'
;MKSLLSLVPLFELLAVGSIVVSCSNSEARFAKEIPGTWQGTPETFSDNSAITATIIDTYEFLPAAMTANETLSGSVTVTGMVNTTTQIVGDSALIEPLSLSASARTSISGTWTVVDDDEIALSLDPQSLVVEVDPDAVVANNNPLALSSPAVDSIRPDLCKTIEHGIRVALTARYASMRHMDDVKVKGALLKYEYNHEDFVLTKQTE
;
A
#
# COMPACT_ATOMS: atom_id res chain seq x y z
N MET A 1 7.57 -69.15 -40.77
CA MET A 1 6.33 -68.36 -40.89
C MET A 1 6.20 -67.54 -39.61
N LYS A 2 6.51 -66.23 -39.66
CA LYS A 2 5.56 -65.12 -39.38
C LYS A 2 4.80 -65.33 -38.05
N SER A 3 5.09 -64.56 -36.99
CA SER A 3 4.58 -63.19 -36.87
C SER A 3 5.34 -62.36 -35.82
N LEU A 4 5.61 -61.09 -36.19
CA LEU A 4 5.95 -59.95 -35.34
C LEU A 4 4.79 -59.60 -34.38
N LEU A 5 5.13 -59.08 -33.20
CA LEU A 5 4.39 -58.04 -32.44
C LEU A 5 5.45 -57.33 -31.57
N SER A 6 6.04 -56.23 -32.06
CA SER A 6 5.61 -54.84 -31.86
C SER A 6 5.78 -54.34 -30.41
N LEU A 7 6.90 -53.63 -30.18
CA LEU A 7 7.13 -52.72 -29.05
C LEU A 7 6.03 -51.64 -28.99
N VAL A 8 5.54 -51.33 -27.80
CA VAL A 8 4.92 -50.04 -27.47
C VAL A 8 5.48 -49.59 -26.12
N PRO A 9 6.18 -48.45 -26.02
CA PRO A 9 6.49 -47.85 -24.73
C PRO A 9 5.25 -47.10 -24.21
N LEU A 10 4.86 -47.42 -22.99
CA LEU A 10 3.80 -46.74 -22.25
C LEU A 10 4.32 -45.36 -21.84
N PHE A 11 3.79 -44.31 -22.46
CA PHE A 11 4.02 -42.92 -22.08
C PHE A 11 3.16 -42.62 -20.84
N GLU A 12 3.77 -42.55 -19.66
CA GLU A 12 3.10 -42.05 -18.45
C GLU A 12 2.96 -40.53 -18.54
N LEU A 13 1.77 -40.09 -18.96
CA LEU A 13 1.35 -38.70 -18.87
C LEU A 13 0.92 -38.44 -17.42
N LEU A 14 1.82 -37.90 -16.59
CA LEU A 14 1.44 -37.32 -15.31
C LEU A 14 0.59 -36.07 -15.57
N ALA A 15 -0.72 -36.25 -15.64
CA ALA A 15 -1.66 -35.16 -15.54
C ALA A 15 -1.60 -34.63 -14.10
N VAL A 16 -0.91 -33.50 -13.89
CA VAL A 16 -1.08 -32.69 -12.68
C VAL A 16 -2.49 -32.12 -12.76
N GLY A 17 -3.45 -32.88 -12.23
CA GLY A 17 -4.82 -32.42 -12.05
C GLY A 17 -4.81 -31.30 -11.02
N SER A 18 -4.95 -30.06 -11.48
CA SER A 18 -5.35 -28.95 -10.62
C SER A 18 -6.75 -29.25 -10.11
N ILE A 19 -6.83 -29.78 -8.89
CA ILE A 19 -8.09 -29.94 -8.17
C ILE A 19 -8.55 -28.53 -7.81
N VAL A 20 -9.38 -27.92 -8.66
CA VAL A 20 -10.17 -26.76 -8.29
C VAL A 20 -11.23 -27.22 -7.30
N VAL A 21 -10.85 -27.30 -6.02
CA VAL A 21 -11.79 -27.50 -4.93
C VAL A 21 -12.72 -26.28 -4.92
N SER A 22 -13.91 -26.42 -5.50
CA SER A 22 -15.00 -25.47 -5.31
C SER A 22 -15.60 -25.68 -3.93
N CYS A 23 -14.89 -25.27 -2.87
CA CYS A 23 -15.54 -25.02 -1.59
C CYS A 23 -16.27 -23.69 -1.73
N SER A 24 -17.56 -23.72 -2.06
CA SER A 24 -18.41 -22.54 -2.06
C SER A 24 -18.91 -22.25 -0.65
N ASN A 25 -17.99 -22.01 0.29
CA ASN A 25 -18.32 -21.41 1.57
C ASN A 25 -18.32 -19.87 1.43
N SER A 26 -18.85 -19.17 2.43
CA SER A 26 -19.05 -17.72 2.40
C SER A 26 -17.72 -16.98 2.24
N GLU A 27 -16.64 -17.49 2.83
CA GLU A 27 -15.28 -16.97 2.77
C GLU A 27 -14.73 -17.01 1.33
N ALA A 28 -14.96 -18.11 0.60
CA ALA A 28 -14.54 -18.22 -0.81
C ALA A 28 -15.36 -17.34 -1.76
N ARG A 29 -16.57 -16.92 -1.36
CA ARG A 29 -17.35 -15.92 -2.10
C ARG A 29 -16.82 -14.52 -1.79
N PHE A 30 -16.64 -14.20 -0.51
CA PHE A 30 -16.10 -12.94 -0.03
C PHE A 30 -14.72 -12.65 -0.65
N ALA A 31 -13.82 -13.64 -0.66
CA ALA A 31 -12.49 -13.53 -1.27
C ALA A 31 -12.50 -13.14 -2.77
N LYS A 32 -13.60 -13.39 -3.50
CA LYS A 32 -13.74 -13.02 -4.91
C LYS A 32 -14.20 -11.58 -5.11
N GLU A 33 -14.73 -10.93 -4.08
CA GLU A 33 -15.26 -9.56 -4.15
C GLU A 33 -14.18 -8.50 -3.89
N ILE A 34 -13.14 -8.86 -3.13
CA ILE A 34 -12.04 -7.97 -2.73
C ILE A 34 -11.09 -7.58 -3.86
N PRO A 35 -10.66 -8.47 -4.78
CA PRO A 35 -9.64 -8.14 -5.76
C PRO A 35 -9.97 -6.93 -6.63
N GLY A 36 -8.94 -6.15 -6.93
CA GLY A 36 -9.00 -4.91 -7.70
C GLY A 36 -8.31 -3.74 -7.00
N THR A 37 -8.42 -2.58 -7.64
CA THR A 37 -7.82 -1.33 -7.17
C THR A 37 -8.86 -0.45 -6.49
N TRP A 38 -8.56 0.00 -5.28
CA TRP A 38 -9.49 0.73 -4.41
C TRP A 38 -8.80 1.95 -3.81
N GLN A 39 -9.36 3.13 -4.04
CA GLN A 39 -8.82 4.39 -3.51
C GLN A 39 -9.61 4.83 -2.28
N GLY A 40 -8.92 5.15 -1.19
CA GLY A 40 -9.51 5.69 0.02
C GLY A 40 -9.82 7.18 -0.07
N THR A 41 -10.34 7.71 1.02
CA THR A 41 -10.51 9.16 1.20
C THR A 41 -9.24 9.78 1.78
N PRO A 42 -9.02 11.10 1.63
CA PRO A 42 -7.91 11.77 2.28
C PRO A 42 -7.92 11.58 3.80
N GLU A 43 -6.79 11.16 4.36
CA GLU A 43 -6.58 10.98 5.79
C GLU A 43 -5.38 11.78 6.27
N THR A 44 -5.49 12.36 7.46
CA THR A 44 -4.39 13.10 8.08
C THR A 44 -3.51 12.17 8.91
N PHE A 45 -2.20 12.36 8.85
CA PHE A 45 -1.24 11.71 9.72
C PHE A 45 -0.12 12.67 10.12
N SER A 46 0.51 12.39 11.26
CA SER A 46 1.64 13.15 11.77
C SER A 46 2.65 12.21 12.41
N ASP A 47 3.90 12.65 12.48
CA ASP A 47 4.95 11.97 13.25
C ASP A 47 4.95 12.36 14.74
N ASN A 48 3.92 13.09 15.20
CA ASN A 48 3.85 13.75 16.51
C ASN A 48 5.03 14.70 16.76
N SER A 49 5.66 15.19 15.70
CA SER A 49 6.77 16.13 15.73
C SER A 49 6.52 17.28 14.75
N ALA A 50 7.35 17.49 13.73
CA ALA A 50 7.29 18.60 12.79
C ALA A 50 6.45 18.31 11.54
N ILE A 51 6.05 17.07 11.29
CA ILE A 51 5.31 16.69 10.07
C ILE A 51 3.82 16.59 10.35
N THR A 52 3.05 17.38 9.63
CA THR A 52 1.61 17.18 9.44
C THR A 52 1.35 16.94 7.96
N ALA A 53 0.74 15.81 7.64
CA ALA A 53 0.54 15.38 6.27
C ALA A 53 -0.87 14.84 6.04
N THR A 54 -1.30 14.86 4.79
CA THR A 54 -2.49 14.18 4.30
C THR A 54 -2.06 13.14 3.28
N ILE A 55 -2.67 11.96 3.33
CA ILE A 55 -2.44 10.86 2.38
C ILE A 55 -3.76 10.43 1.75
N ILE A 56 -3.70 10.05 0.47
CA ILE A 56 -4.75 9.26 -0.17
C ILE A 56 -4.10 7.92 -0.52
N ASP A 57 -4.52 6.86 0.18
CA ASP A 57 -4.06 5.49 -0.07
C ASP A 57 -4.88 4.86 -1.21
N THR A 58 -4.20 4.12 -2.09
CA THR A 58 -4.80 3.27 -3.13
C THR A 58 -4.29 1.86 -2.95
N TYR A 59 -5.21 0.95 -2.64
CA TYR A 59 -4.97 -0.46 -2.39
C TYR A 59 -5.19 -1.26 -3.67
N GLU A 60 -4.20 -2.02 -4.09
CA GLU A 60 -4.30 -3.02 -5.13
C GLU A 60 -4.29 -4.40 -4.49
N PHE A 61 -5.48 -5.02 -4.39
CA PHE A 61 -5.62 -6.38 -3.89
C PHE A 61 -5.57 -7.37 -5.06
N LEU A 62 -4.55 -8.24 -5.07
CA LEU A 62 -4.47 -9.32 -6.04
C LEU A 62 -5.38 -10.49 -5.63
N PRO A 63 -5.86 -11.30 -6.60
CA PRO A 63 -6.68 -12.48 -6.31
C PRO A 63 -6.07 -13.39 -5.25
N ALA A 64 -6.89 -13.84 -4.29
CA ALA A 64 -6.47 -14.79 -3.28
C ALA A 64 -6.30 -16.20 -3.85
N ALA A 65 -5.35 -16.94 -3.26
CA ALA A 65 -5.18 -18.37 -3.44
C ALA A 65 -5.29 -19.10 -2.10
N MET A 66 -5.69 -20.37 -2.15
CA MET A 66 -5.73 -21.22 -0.97
C MET A 66 -4.30 -21.52 -0.51
N THR A 67 -4.00 -21.28 0.76
CA THR A 67 -2.72 -21.63 1.38
C THR A 67 -2.73 -23.08 1.86
N ALA A 68 -1.57 -23.60 2.30
CA ALA A 68 -1.46 -24.93 2.90
C ALA A 68 -2.30 -25.11 4.19
N ASN A 69 -2.66 -24.01 4.85
CA ASN A 69 -3.49 -24.00 6.05
C ASN A 69 -4.98 -23.78 5.75
N GLU A 70 -5.39 -23.97 4.48
CA GLU A 70 -6.79 -23.81 4.04
C GLU A 70 -7.35 -22.39 4.23
N THR A 71 -6.47 -21.38 4.28
CA THR A 71 -6.86 -19.96 4.29
C THR A 71 -6.76 -19.35 2.91
N LEU A 72 -7.61 -18.38 2.59
CA LEU A 72 -7.54 -17.63 1.34
C LEU A 72 -6.72 -16.37 1.55
N SER A 73 -5.58 -16.26 0.86
CA SER A 73 -4.68 -15.12 0.97
C SER A 73 -4.18 -14.64 -0.38
N GLY A 74 -4.01 -13.33 -0.53
CA GLY A 74 -3.45 -12.69 -1.72
C GLY A 74 -2.42 -11.62 -1.35
N SER A 75 -1.67 -11.15 -2.35
CA SER A 75 -0.81 -9.99 -2.17
C SER A 75 -1.60 -8.70 -2.22
N VAL A 76 -1.13 -7.68 -1.51
CA VAL A 76 -1.63 -6.32 -1.60
C VAL A 76 -0.46 -5.35 -1.77
N THR A 77 -0.65 -4.35 -2.62
CA THR A 77 0.22 -3.18 -2.70
C THR A 77 -0.59 -1.95 -2.38
N VAL A 78 -0.09 -1.10 -1.48
CA VAL A 78 -0.72 0.18 -1.13
C VAL A 78 0.19 1.28 -1.66
N THR A 79 -0.35 2.14 -2.51
CA THR A 79 0.32 3.35 -2.99
C THR A 79 -0.31 4.57 -2.37
N GLY A 80 0.50 5.57 -2.01
CA GLY A 80 0.03 6.78 -1.36
C GLY A 80 0.42 8.02 -2.12
N MET A 81 -0.51 8.97 -2.24
CA MET A 81 -0.20 10.35 -2.60
C MET A 81 -0.19 11.19 -1.33
N VAL A 82 0.97 11.71 -0.96
CA VAL A 82 1.19 12.46 0.28
C VAL A 82 1.38 13.94 -0.03
N ASN A 83 0.69 14.79 0.71
CA ASN A 83 1.00 16.22 0.80
C ASN A 83 1.36 16.52 2.25
N THR A 84 2.50 17.17 2.48
CA THR A 84 3.01 17.45 3.81
C THR A 84 3.37 18.91 3.98
N THR A 85 3.17 19.40 5.20
CA THR A 85 3.75 20.65 5.68
C THR A 85 4.70 20.33 6.83
N THR A 86 5.89 20.92 6.80
CA THR A 86 6.90 20.76 7.85
C THR A 86 7.55 22.09 8.21
N GLN A 87 8.08 22.17 9.42
CA GLN A 87 8.96 23.25 9.83
C GLN A 87 10.36 22.70 10.05
N ILE A 88 11.32 23.24 9.34
CA ILE A 88 12.73 22.89 9.52
C ILE A 88 13.41 24.08 10.16
N VAL A 89 13.86 23.87 11.40
CA VAL A 89 14.68 24.82 12.14
C VAL A 89 16.07 24.78 11.50
N GLY A 90 16.56 25.94 11.07
CA GLY A 90 17.79 26.05 10.30
C GLY A 90 19.00 25.37 10.95
N ASP A 91 19.70 24.53 10.19
CA ASP A 91 21.13 24.30 10.41
C ASP A 91 21.89 25.59 10.01
N SER A 92 23.10 25.76 10.53
CA SER A 92 24.13 26.82 10.39
C SER A 92 24.11 27.75 9.17
N ALA A 93 23.48 27.37 8.05
CA ALA A 93 23.29 28.16 6.83
C ALA A 93 21.94 28.91 6.74
N LEU A 94 20.95 28.58 7.56
CA LEU A 94 19.60 29.15 7.59
C LEU A 94 19.42 29.97 8.87
N ILE A 95 19.22 31.28 8.71
CA ILE A 95 19.12 32.25 9.83
C ILE A 95 17.75 32.15 10.53
N GLU A 96 16.73 31.62 9.85
CA GLU A 96 15.34 31.53 10.35
C GLU A 96 14.72 30.16 10.05
N PRO A 97 13.79 29.68 10.89
CA PRO A 97 13.01 28.47 10.62
C PRO A 97 12.23 28.58 9.31
N LEU A 98 12.32 27.55 8.47
CA LEU A 98 11.65 27.50 7.19
C LEU A 98 10.42 26.61 7.27
N SER A 99 9.23 27.18 7.00
CA SER A 99 8.03 26.39 6.74
C SER A 99 8.02 25.94 5.30
N LEU A 100 7.82 24.65 5.09
CA LEU A 100 7.90 23.99 3.80
C LEU A 100 6.63 23.19 3.53
N SER A 101 6.25 23.16 2.26
CA SER A 101 5.29 22.20 1.72
C SER A 101 6.02 21.27 0.76
N ALA A 102 5.64 20.00 0.74
CA ALA A 102 6.17 19.02 -0.19
C ALA A 102 5.10 17.99 -0.57
N SER A 103 5.29 17.38 -1.73
CA SER A 103 4.50 16.23 -2.17
C SER A 103 5.39 15.00 -2.27
N ALA A 104 4.85 13.84 -1.94
CA ALA A 104 5.56 12.57 -2.04
C ALA A 104 4.65 11.47 -2.58
N ARG A 105 5.25 10.48 -3.23
CA ARG A 105 4.62 9.20 -3.55
C ARG A 105 5.14 8.14 -2.61
N THR A 106 4.30 7.22 -2.20
CA THR A 106 4.70 6.09 -1.34
C THR A 106 4.19 4.79 -1.91
N SER A 107 4.88 3.70 -1.57
CA SER A 107 4.40 2.34 -1.85
C SER A 107 4.80 1.41 -0.73
N ILE A 108 3.92 0.50 -0.32
CA ILE A 108 4.22 -0.58 0.62
C ILE A 108 3.53 -1.85 0.14
N SER A 109 4.20 -2.98 0.31
CA SER A 109 3.70 -4.29 -0.09
C SER A 109 3.35 -5.13 1.14
N GLY A 110 2.46 -6.08 0.94
CA GLY A 110 2.04 -7.00 1.99
C GLY A 110 1.17 -8.12 1.49
N THR A 111 0.46 -8.74 2.42
CA THR A 111 -0.57 -9.72 2.14
C THR A 111 -1.88 -9.35 2.81
N TRP A 112 -2.97 -9.83 2.22
CA TRP A 112 -4.29 -9.82 2.82
C TRP A 112 -4.76 -11.27 2.96
N THR A 113 -5.50 -11.57 4.01
CA THR A 113 -6.02 -12.91 4.29
C THR A 113 -7.46 -12.81 4.77
N VAL A 114 -8.33 -13.64 4.21
CA VAL A 114 -9.71 -13.76 4.70
C VAL A 114 -9.70 -14.44 6.06
N VAL A 115 -10.31 -13.79 7.05
CA VAL A 115 -10.44 -14.31 8.42
C VAL A 115 -11.78 -15.03 8.58
N ASP A 116 -12.87 -14.43 8.09
CA ASP A 116 -14.21 -15.03 8.03
C ASP A 116 -15.02 -14.52 6.81
N ASP A 117 -16.35 -14.41 6.89
CA ASP A 117 -17.19 -14.00 5.77
C ASP A 117 -17.26 -12.49 5.50
N ASP A 118 -16.73 -11.64 6.38
CA ASP A 118 -16.58 -10.21 6.16
C ASP A 118 -15.36 -9.55 6.82
N GLU A 119 -14.40 -10.32 7.33
CA GLU A 119 -13.16 -9.81 7.92
C GLU A 119 -11.90 -10.13 7.08
N ILE A 120 -10.97 -9.16 7.02
CA ILE A 120 -9.65 -9.30 6.38
C ILE A 120 -8.54 -8.98 7.38
N ALA A 121 -7.55 -9.86 7.47
CA ALA A 121 -6.26 -9.55 8.10
C ALA A 121 -5.31 -8.95 7.06
N LEU A 122 -4.67 -7.83 7.43
CA LEU A 122 -3.67 -7.12 6.64
C LEU A 122 -2.29 -7.23 7.27
N SER A 123 -1.33 -7.69 6.48
CA SER A 123 0.06 -7.82 6.90
C SER A 123 0.96 -7.04 5.93
N LEU A 124 1.07 -5.74 6.17
CA LEU A 124 1.97 -4.86 5.43
C LEU A 124 3.40 -4.98 5.96
N ASP A 125 4.39 -5.10 5.07
CA ASP A 125 5.80 -5.18 5.41
C ASP A 125 6.42 -3.78 5.46
N PRO A 126 6.74 -3.21 6.64
CA PRO A 126 7.31 -1.88 6.73
C PRO A 126 8.72 -1.78 6.12
N GLN A 127 9.43 -2.89 5.93
CA GLN A 127 10.71 -2.89 5.23
C GLN A 127 10.56 -2.65 3.73
N SER A 128 9.39 -3.00 3.17
CA SER A 128 9.06 -2.75 1.76
C SER A 128 8.60 -1.32 1.47
N LEU A 129 8.40 -0.49 2.51
CA LEU A 129 7.95 0.90 2.35
C LEU A 129 8.97 1.68 1.51
N VAL A 130 8.50 2.34 0.46
CA VAL A 130 9.23 3.31 -0.34
C VAL A 130 8.55 4.67 -0.17
N VAL A 131 9.35 5.72 -0.04
CA VAL A 131 8.89 7.11 0.03
C VAL A 131 9.74 7.90 -0.97
N GLU A 132 9.08 8.57 -1.91
CA GLU A 132 9.71 9.37 -2.95
C GLU A 132 9.18 10.79 -2.85
N VAL A 133 9.98 11.70 -2.29
CA VAL A 133 9.65 13.13 -2.25
C VAL A 133 9.93 13.74 -3.62
N ASP A 134 8.98 14.52 -4.14
CA ASP A 134 9.18 15.28 -5.37
C ASP A 134 9.98 16.56 -5.04
N PRO A 135 11.26 16.66 -5.48
CA PRO A 135 12.13 17.79 -5.15
C PRO A 135 11.66 19.12 -5.76
N ASP A 136 10.91 19.06 -6.87
CA ASP A 136 10.36 20.23 -7.56
C ASP A 136 9.08 20.71 -6.88
N ALA A 137 8.39 19.83 -6.15
CA ALA A 137 7.22 20.16 -5.34
C ALA A 137 7.57 20.71 -3.94
N VAL A 138 8.87 20.82 -3.59
CA VAL A 138 9.30 21.42 -2.31
C VAL A 138 9.30 22.94 -2.39
N VAL A 139 8.40 23.58 -1.63
CA VAL A 139 8.15 25.02 -1.64
C VAL A 139 8.26 25.61 -0.24
N ALA A 140 8.86 26.80 -0.12
CA ALA A 140 8.88 27.57 1.13
C ALA A 140 7.63 28.43 1.26
N ASN A 141 6.86 28.21 2.32
CA ASN A 141 5.58 28.86 2.54
C ASN A 141 5.75 30.33 2.95
N ASN A 142 6.75 30.63 3.78
CA ASN A 142 6.93 31.97 4.35
C ASN A 142 7.81 32.90 3.50
N ASN A 143 8.56 32.33 2.55
CA ASN A 143 9.36 33.07 1.59
C ASN A 143 9.56 32.21 0.33
N PRO A 144 8.66 32.30 -0.67
CA PRO A 144 8.75 31.49 -1.88
C PRO A 144 10.06 31.68 -2.66
N LEU A 145 10.70 32.85 -2.52
CA LEU A 145 11.99 33.15 -3.14
C LEU A 145 13.18 32.55 -2.37
N ALA A 146 13.00 32.11 -1.12
CA ALA A 146 14.07 31.51 -0.32
C ALA A 146 14.68 30.32 -1.05
N LEU A 147 13.85 29.47 -1.65
CA LEU A 147 14.31 28.27 -2.37
C LEU A 147 14.76 28.51 -3.81
N SER A 148 14.83 29.76 -4.27
CA SER A 148 15.26 30.13 -5.63
C SER A 148 16.72 30.57 -5.72
N SER A 149 17.48 30.48 -4.61
CA SER A 149 18.89 30.84 -4.56
C SER A 149 19.81 29.63 -4.78
N PRO A 150 20.99 29.80 -5.39
CA PRO A 150 21.98 28.73 -5.55
C PRO A 150 22.43 28.10 -4.21
N ALA A 151 22.37 28.86 -3.12
CA ALA A 151 22.65 28.34 -1.79
C ALA A 151 21.60 27.32 -1.36
N VAL A 152 20.34 27.49 -1.75
CA VAL A 152 19.28 26.53 -1.43
C VAL A 152 19.26 25.32 -2.36
N ASP A 153 19.65 25.47 -3.62
CA ASP A 153 19.82 24.32 -4.51
C ASP A 153 20.83 23.31 -3.94
N SER A 154 21.85 23.79 -3.21
CA SER A 154 22.83 22.93 -2.54
C SER A 154 22.28 22.15 -1.34
N ILE A 155 21.25 22.66 -0.64
CA ILE A 155 20.65 22.01 0.54
C ILE A 155 19.37 21.23 0.22
N ARG A 156 18.77 21.45 -0.97
CA ARG A 156 17.54 20.79 -1.42
C ARG A 156 17.60 19.25 -1.33
N PRO A 157 18.71 18.57 -1.69
CA PRO A 157 18.80 17.12 -1.54
C PRO A 157 18.70 16.66 -0.08
N ASP A 158 19.36 17.36 0.84
CA ASP A 158 19.32 17.01 2.26
C ASP A 158 17.96 17.34 2.87
N LEU A 159 17.34 18.42 2.41
CA LEU A 159 15.97 18.77 2.76
C LEU A 159 14.98 17.66 2.36
N CYS A 160 15.07 17.16 1.13
CA CYS A 160 14.22 16.07 0.65
C CYS A 160 14.41 14.81 1.51
N LYS A 161 15.65 14.47 1.90
CA LYS A 161 15.92 13.34 2.80
C LYS A 161 15.30 13.52 4.18
N THR A 162 15.33 14.73 4.75
CA THR A 162 14.69 15.01 6.03
C THR A 162 13.17 14.81 5.95
N ILE A 163 12.55 15.33 4.89
CA ILE A 163 11.11 15.16 4.65
C ILE A 163 10.76 13.69 4.44
N GLU A 164 11.52 12.99 3.58
CA GLU A 164 11.38 11.56 3.30
C GLU A 164 11.45 10.75 4.58
N HIS A 165 12.47 11.00 5.42
CA HIS A 165 12.65 10.29 6.68
C HIS A 165 11.44 10.46 7.61
N GLY A 166 10.95 11.68 7.80
CA GLY A 166 9.82 11.91 8.68
C GLY A 166 8.51 11.32 8.15
N ILE A 167 8.25 11.40 6.83
CA ILE A 167 7.11 10.69 6.21
C ILE A 167 7.24 9.18 6.45
N ARG A 168 8.44 8.62 6.23
CA ARG A 168 8.71 7.19 6.42
C ARG A 168 8.46 6.74 7.85
N VAL A 169 8.90 7.50 8.85
CA VAL A 169 8.67 7.20 10.27
C VAL A 169 7.17 7.19 10.58
N ALA A 170 6.44 8.22 10.16
CA ALA A 170 5.01 8.33 10.43
C ALA A 170 4.19 7.21 9.74
N LEU A 171 4.50 6.92 8.47
CA LEU A 171 3.82 5.87 7.71
C LEU A 171 4.19 4.47 8.19
N THR A 172 5.42 4.25 8.64
CA THR A 172 5.81 2.97 9.26
C THR A 172 4.93 2.67 10.47
N ALA A 173 4.69 3.65 11.34
CA ALA A 173 3.82 3.48 12.50
C ALA A 173 2.35 3.24 12.09
N ARG A 174 1.83 4.04 11.15
CA ARG A 174 0.45 3.93 10.63
C ARG A 174 0.19 2.59 9.96
N TYR A 175 1.03 2.16 9.02
CA TYR A 175 0.88 0.85 8.38
C TYR A 175 1.19 -0.31 9.34
N ALA A 176 1.94 -0.06 10.42
CA ALA A 176 2.13 -1.05 11.48
C ALA A 176 0.92 -1.21 12.41
N SER A 177 0.01 -0.23 12.47
CA SER A 177 -1.23 -0.37 13.24
C SER A 177 -2.36 -0.98 12.41
N MET A 178 -2.38 -0.73 11.09
CA MET A 178 -3.34 -1.36 10.17
C MET A 178 -3.05 -2.87 10.07
N ARG A 179 -3.81 -3.66 10.82
CA ARG A 179 -3.68 -5.13 10.89
C ARG A 179 -4.93 -5.86 10.48
N HIS A 180 -6.06 -5.16 10.46
CA HIS A 180 -7.37 -5.76 10.31
C HIS A 180 -8.35 -4.78 9.67
N MET A 181 -9.25 -5.30 8.87
CA MET A 181 -10.41 -4.61 8.33
C MET A 181 -11.63 -5.47 8.70
N ASP A 182 -12.47 -4.91 9.55
CA ASP A 182 -13.69 -5.52 10.07
C ASP A 182 -14.88 -5.17 9.16
N ASP A 183 -15.95 -5.96 9.23
CA ASP A 183 -17.27 -5.57 8.72
C ASP A 183 -17.28 -5.20 7.21
N VAL A 184 -16.41 -5.85 6.43
CA VAL A 184 -16.08 -5.49 5.04
C VAL A 184 -17.25 -5.76 4.12
N LYS A 185 -17.76 -4.70 3.49
CA LYS A 185 -18.94 -4.75 2.61
C LYS A 185 -18.62 -4.15 1.25
N VAL A 186 -18.64 -4.99 0.22
CA VAL A 186 -18.52 -4.56 -1.18
C VAL A 186 -19.93 -4.33 -1.78
N LYS A 187 -20.18 -3.12 -2.27
CA LYS A 187 -21.44 -2.74 -2.93
C LYS A 187 -21.15 -1.91 -4.18
N GLY A 188 -21.17 -2.58 -5.34
CA GLY A 188 -20.86 -1.95 -6.63
C GLY A 188 -19.42 -1.45 -6.67
N ALA A 189 -19.24 -0.13 -6.78
CA ALA A 189 -17.92 0.50 -6.80
C ALA A 189 -17.42 0.92 -5.41
N LEU A 190 -18.12 0.58 -4.33
CA LEU A 190 -17.72 0.94 -2.96
C LEU A 190 -17.33 -0.30 -2.18
N LEU A 191 -16.21 -0.23 -1.45
CA LEU A 191 -15.83 -1.16 -0.40
C LEU A 191 -15.84 -0.37 0.90
N LYS A 192 -16.63 -0.81 1.87
CA LYS A 192 -16.64 -0.27 3.22
C LYS A 192 -15.98 -1.24 4.16
N TYR A 193 -15.29 -0.74 5.17
CA TYR A 193 -14.75 -1.55 6.25
C TYR A 193 -14.70 -0.72 7.53
N GLU A 194 -14.71 -1.39 8.67
CA GLU A 194 -14.46 -0.80 9.97
C GLU A 194 -13.00 -1.06 10.36
N TYR A 195 -12.35 -0.07 10.95
CA TYR A 195 -11.06 -0.24 11.61
C TYR A 195 -11.06 0.60 12.89
N ASN A 196 -10.76 -0.03 14.02
CA ASN A 196 -10.74 0.63 15.33
C ASN A 196 -12.03 1.41 15.65
N HIS A 197 -13.19 0.83 15.34
CA HIS A 197 -14.52 1.44 15.52
C HIS A 197 -14.81 2.68 14.67
N GLU A 198 -14.03 2.89 13.60
CA GLU A 198 -14.26 3.94 12.61
C GLU A 198 -14.56 3.33 11.24
N ASP A 199 -15.55 3.90 10.55
CA ASP A 199 -15.95 3.49 9.20
C ASP A 199 -15.07 4.14 8.14
N PHE A 200 -14.55 3.32 7.24
CA PHE A 200 -13.79 3.73 6.08
C PHE A 200 -14.51 3.34 4.80
N VAL A 201 -14.24 4.10 3.73
CA VAL A 201 -14.80 3.84 2.41
C VAL A 201 -13.68 3.93 1.38
N LEU A 202 -13.56 2.87 0.58
CA LEU A 202 -12.75 2.85 -0.62
C LEU A 202 -13.64 2.84 -1.86
N THR A 203 -13.20 3.53 -2.90
CA THR A 203 -13.87 3.60 -4.20
C THR A 203 -13.06 2.83 -5.24
N LYS A 204 -13.71 1.89 -5.92
CA LYS A 204 -13.09 1.08 -6.98
C LYS A 204 -12.59 1.99 -8.09
N GLN A 205 -11.32 1.84 -8.45
CA GLN A 205 -10.73 2.52 -9.59
C GLN A 205 -11.00 1.67 -10.83
N THR A 206 -11.64 2.26 -11.83
CA THR A 206 -11.76 1.64 -13.15
C THR A 206 -10.45 1.86 -13.90
N GLU A 207 -9.85 0.79 -14.41
CA GLU A 207 -8.84 0.88 -15.48
C GLU A 207 -9.43 1.51 -16.75
#